data_AF-A0A098AYU6-F1
#
_entry.id   AF-A0A098AYU6-F1
#
_cell.length_a   1.000
_cell.length_b   1.000
_cell.length_c   1.000
_cell.angle_alpha   90.00
_cell.angle_beta   90.00
_cell.angle_gamma   90.00
#
_symmetry.space_group_name_H-M   'P 1'
#
loop_
_entity.id
_entity.type
_entity.pdbx_description
1 polymer ?
#
loop_
_entity_poly.entity_id
_entity_poly.type
_entity_poly.pdbx_seq_one_letter_code
_entity_poly.pdbx_strand_id
1 'polypeptide(L)' 'MGKIGIKCGFCGEPLYMDSYKPRQKGRAGSIIVFCDNEDCAVKPCSDSTHPTAAIREAKAFGKIEEVSQC' A
#
# COMPACT_ATOMS: atom_id res chain seq x y z
N MET A 1 9.24 -6.36 4.74
CA MET A 1 7.94 -6.64 4.10
C MET A 1 7.10 -7.60 4.92
N GLY A 2 5.92 -7.16 5.35
CA GLY A 2 4.92 -8.00 6.02
C GLY A 2 3.56 -7.88 5.33
N LYS A 3 2.82 -9.00 5.25
CA LYS A 3 1.43 -8.98 4.75
C LYS A 3 0.57 -8.20 5.73
N ILE A 4 -0.30 -7.33 5.21
CA ILE A 4 -1.29 -6.63 6.02
C ILE A 4 -2.67 -7.26 5.79
N GLY A 5 -3.55 -7.20 6.80
CA GLY A 5 -4.92 -7.74 6.73
C GLY A 5 -5.86 -6.97 5.79
N ILE A 6 -5.34 -6.25 4.81
CA ILE A 6 -6.08 -5.50 3.80
C ILE A 6 -5.88 -6.23 2.47
N LYS A 7 -6.99 -6.54 1.78
CA LYS A 7 -6.97 -7.13 0.44
C LYS A 7 -6.91 -6.04 -0.61
N CYS A 8 -6.27 -6.34 -1.73
CA CYS A 8 -6.30 -5.51 -2.93
C CYS A 8 -7.71 -5.57 -3.54
N GLY A 9 -8.35 -4.42 -3.77
CA GLY A 9 -9.69 -4.39 -4.39
C GLY A 9 -9.71 -4.85 -5.86
N PHE A 10 -8.55 -4.86 -6.53
CA PHE A 10 -8.45 -5.24 -7.94
C PHE A 10 -8.28 -6.74 -8.16
N CYS A 11 -7.44 -7.40 -7.36
CA CYS A 11 -7.12 -8.83 -7.55
C CYS A 11 -7.48 -9.71 -6.35
N GLY A 12 -8.00 -9.16 -5.25
CA GLY A 12 -8.39 -9.90 -4.04
C GLY A 12 -7.24 -10.40 -3.17
N GLU A 13 -6.00 -10.36 -3.66
CA GLU A 13 -4.80 -10.79 -2.93
C GLU A 13 -4.44 -9.85 -1.76
N PRO A 14 -3.76 -10.35 -0.72
CA PRO A 14 -3.33 -9.52 0.41
C PRO A 14 -2.32 -8.46 -0.04
N LEU A 15 -2.49 -7.24 0.47
CA LEU A 15 -1.50 -6.17 0.30
C LEU A 15 -0.29 -6.40 1.22
N TYR A 16 0.85 -5.89 0.79
CA TYR A 16 2.11 -5.93 1.54
C TYR A 16 2.44 -4.53 2.02
N MET A 17 3.02 -4.46 3.22
CA MET A 17 3.55 -3.24 3.78
C MET A 17 5.06 -3.39 3.95
N ASP A 18 5.78 -2.37 3.50
CA ASP A 18 7.20 -2.22 3.79
C ASP A 18 7.48 -0.90 4.49
N SER A 19 8.43 -0.92 5.40
CA SER A 19 8.82 0.25 6.19
C SER A 19 10.24 0.65 5.82
N TYR A 20 10.40 1.82 5.23
CA TYR A 20 11.70 2.38 4.91
C TYR A 20 12.14 3.28 6.06
N LYS A 21 13.24 2.91 6.71
CA LYS A 21 13.93 3.82 7.62
C LYS A 21 14.71 4.83 6.78
N PRO A 22 14.44 6.15 6.87
CA PRO A 22 15.30 7.12 6.22
C PRO A 22 16.72 6.95 6.77
N ARG A 23 17.71 6.96 5.88
CA ARG A 23 19.15 6.92 6.26
C ARG A 23 19.59 8.11 7.13
N GLN A 24 18.73 9.12 7.34
CA GLN A 24 18.97 10.27 8.20
C GLN A 24 18.32 10.11 9.58
N LYS A 25 19.12 10.24 10.64
CA LYS A 25 18.65 10.42 12.03
C LYS A 25 17.64 11.58 12.08
N GLY A 26 16.41 11.32 12.52
CA GLY A 26 15.41 12.34 12.82
C GLY A 26 14.25 12.48 11.83
N ARG A 27 14.21 11.72 10.73
CA ARG A 27 13.00 11.62 9.90
C ARG A 27 12.15 10.42 10.32
N ALA A 28 10.84 10.63 10.44
CA ALA A 28 9.89 9.56 10.68
C ALA A 28 10.02 8.50 9.56
N GLY A 29 10.00 7.23 9.91
CA GLY A 29 9.98 6.14 8.93
C GLY A 29 8.77 6.27 8.02
N SER A 30 8.98 6.19 6.71
CA SER A 30 7.89 6.11 5.74
C SER A 30 7.50 4.65 5.59
N ILE A 31 6.21 4.38 5.45
CA ILE A 31 5.72 3.05 5.09
C ILE A 31 5.10 3.14 3.71
N ILE A 32 5.27 2.08 2.94
CA ILE A 32 4.66 1.92 1.62
C ILE A 32 3.81 0.66 1.69
N VAL A 33 2.58 0.76 1.21
CA VAL A 33 1.68 -0.37 1.02
C VAL A 33 1.49 -0.61 -0.46
N PHE A 34 1.61 -1.85 -0.92
CA PHE A 34 1.53 -2.20 -2.33
C PHE A 34 0.95 -3.60 -2.55
N CYS A 35 0.45 -3.86 -3.76
CA CYS A 35 0.06 -5.19 -4.21
C CYS A 35 1.24 -5.87 -4.92
N ASP A 36 1.72 -6.99 -4.37
CA ASP A 36 2.85 -7.77 -4.92
C ASP A 36 2.40 -8.86 -5.90
N ASN A 37 1.11 -8.92 -6.24
CA ASN A 37 0.59 -9.91 -7.17
C ASN A 37 0.93 -9.52 -8.61
N GLU A 38 1.72 -10.34 -9.30
CA GLU A 38 2.17 -10.06 -10.67
C GLU A 38 1.02 -10.02 -11.68
N ASP A 39 -0.01 -10.84 -11.46
CA ASP A 39 -1.23 -10.94 -12.26
C ASP A 39 -2.26 -9.83 -11.95
N CYS A 40 -1.98 -8.94 -11.00
CA CYS A 40 -2.85 -7.81 -10.71
C CYS A 40 -2.75 -6.77 -11.83
N ALA A 41 -3.90 -6.41 -12.41
CA ALA A 41 -3.96 -5.47 -13.53
C ALA A 41 -3.52 -4.03 -13.18
N VAL A 42 -3.72 -3.59 -11.93
CA VAL A 42 -3.53 -2.17 -11.54
C VAL A 42 -2.37 -1.98 -10.54
N LYS A 43 -1.94 -3.03 -9.83
CA LYS A 43 -0.84 -3.00 -8.83
C LYS A 43 -0.79 -1.71 -8.00
N PRO A 44 -1.85 -1.40 -7.23
CA PRO A 44 -1.91 -0.15 -6.48
C PRO A 44 -0.76 -0.06 -5.46
N CYS A 45 -0.18 1.13 -5.32
CA CYS A 45 0.82 1.46 -4.32
C CYS A 45 0.47 2.78 -3.61
N SER A 46 0.79 2.89 -2.31
CA SER A 46 0.63 4.14 -1.56
C SER A 46 1.84 5.05 -1.80
N ASP A 47 1.62 6.31 -2.22
CA ASP A 47 2.69 7.30 -2.35
C ASP A 47 2.97 8.07 -1.05
N SER A 48 2.11 7.86 -0.04
CA SER A 48 2.08 8.63 1.18
C SER A 48 3.39 8.55 1.99
N THR A 49 3.92 9.71 2.35
CA THR A 49 5.13 9.82 3.20
C THR A 49 4.84 9.57 4.69
N HIS A 50 3.56 9.51 5.08
CA HIS A 50 3.10 9.30 6.44
C HIS A 50 2.43 7.92 6.64
N PRO A 51 2.76 7.20 7.73
CA PRO A 51 2.19 5.88 8.04
C PRO A 51 0.66 5.82 8.03
N THR A 52 0.03 6.78 8.69
CA THR A 52 -1.44 6.82 8.81
C THR A 52 -2.12 7.04 7.45
N ALA A 53 -1.49 7.84 6.57
CA ALA A 53 -2.02 8.14 5.25
C ALA A 53 -1.87 6.94 4.30
N ALA A 54 -0.71 6.26 4.32
CA ALA A 54 -0.47 5.05 3.54
C ALA A 54 -1.45 3.91 3.88
N ILE A 55 -1.78 3.72 5.16
CA ILE A 55 -2.80 2.73 5.58
C ILE A 55 -4.21 3.16 5.13
N ARG A 56 -4.51 4.47 5.11
CA ARG A 56 -5.81 4.98 4.65
C ARG A 56 -6.00 4.78 3.15
N GLU A 57 -4.96 5.03 2.37
CA GLU A 57 -4.90 4.73 0.93
C GLU A 57 -5.03 3.23 0.68
N ALA A 58 -4.32 2.40 1.45
CA ALA A 58 -4.45 0.94 1.38
C ALA A 58 -5.89 0.46 1.62
N LYS A 59 -6.57 1.01 2.64
CA LYS A 59 -7.98 0.72 2.89
C LYS A 59 -8.89 1.21 1.78
N ALA A 60 -8.54 2.32 1.12
CA ALA A 60 -9.26 2.78 -0.06
C ALA A 60 -9.13 1.75 -1.18
N PHE A 61 -7.91 1.26 -1.48
CA PHE A 61 -7.70 0.19 -2.49
C PHE A 61 -8.54 -1.05 -2.22
N GLY A 62 -8.64 -1.49 -0.96
CA GLY A 62 -9.46 -2.64 -0.59
C GLY A 62 -10.98 -2.42 -0.66
N LYS A 63 -11.43 -1.18 -0.91
CA LYS A 63 -12.84 -0.81 -1.09
C LYS A 63 -13.17 -0.37 -2.53
N ILE A 64 -12.20 -0.38 -3.45
CA ILE A 64 -12.45 -0.04 -4.86
C ILE A 64 -13.21 -1.21 -5.49
N GLU A 65 -14.54 -1.13 -5.53
CA GLU A 65 -15.35 -1.91 -6.48
C GLU A 65 -15.40 -1.26 -7.87
N GLU A 66 -15.00 0.00 -8.04
CA GLU A 66 -14.93 0.66 -9.36
C GLU A 66 -13.73 1.60 -9.50
N VAL A 67 -12.85 1.18 -10.42
CA VAL A 67 -11.90 1.92 -11.25
C VAL A 67 -11.53 3.34 -10.80
N SER A 68 -10.31 3.52 -10.30
CA SER A 68 -9.57 4.75 -10.57
C SER A 68 -8.11 4.40 -10.76
N GLN A 69 -7.65 4.61 -11.98
CA GLN A 69 -6.28 4.36 -12.45
C GLN A 69 -5.32 5.32 -11.74
N CYS A 70 -4.17 4.79 -11.32
CA CYS A 70 -2.99 5.57 -10.95
C CYS A 70 -2.44 6.33 -12.16
#